data_AF-A0AAD6W7V3-F1
#
_entry.id   AF-A0AAD6W7V3-F1
#
_cell.length_a   1.000
_cell.length_b   1.000
_cell.length_c   1.000
_cell.angle_alpha   90.00
_cell.angle_beta   90.00
_cell.angle_gamma   90.00
#
_symmetry.space_group_name_H-M   'P 1'
#
loop_
_entity.id
_entity.type
_entity.pdbx_description
1 polymer ?
#
loop_
_entity_poly.entity_id
_entity_poly.type
_entity_poly.pdbx_seq_one_letter_code
_entity_poly.pdbx_strand_id
1 'polypeptide(L)'
;MKLLFTNSGTKVSFLPRRVAESIPFSSDKFPEILNYFSLQVNSKEAEIISEEIGYCESPNLEGEEKYCAASLESLIDFNVARLGQNVEVLSTEPGKKQEYTAWSPDHMAFEVLNIKPGPAVCHFLATDTLVWVPKKDQDMTP
;
A
#
# COMPACT_ATOMS: atom_id res chain seq x y z
N MET A 1 -17.17 9.19 3.47
CA MET A 1 -16.01 8.82 4.31
C MET A 1 -15.04 9.99 4.37
N LYS A 2 -14.50 10.34 5.54
CA LYS A 2 -13.44 11.34 5.68
C LYS A 2 -12.17 10.63 6.12
N LEU A 3 -11.18 10.59 5.24
CA LEU A 3 -9.88 9.98 5.49
C LEU A 3 -8.91 11.09 5.91
N LEU A 4 -8.18 10.85 6.99
CA LEU A 4 -7.20 11.78 7.51
C LEU A 4 -5.82 11.16 7.30
N PHE A 5 -5.07 11.70 6.36
CA PHE A 5 -3.66 11.35 6.19
C PHE A 5 -2.85 12.23 7.13
N THR A 6 -2.12 11.62 8.05
CA THR A 6 -1.13 12.32 8.86
C THR A 6 0.01 12.80 7.97
N ASN A 7 0.54 13.99 8.26
CA ASN A 7 1.63 14.57 7.47
C ASN A 7 2.89 13.70 7.59
N SER A 8 3.31 13.07 6.50
CA SER A 8 4.53 12.27 6.34
C SER A 8 5.83 13.08 6.44
N GLY A 9 5.75 14.41 6.47
CA GLY A 9 6.90 15.29 6.32
C GLY A 9 7.33 15.50 4.88
N THR A 10 6.81 14.72 3.93
CA THR A 10 6.98 14.92 2.48
C THR A 10 5.85 15.80 1.93
N LYS A 11 6.19 16.95 1.34
CA LYS A 11 5.23 17.90 0.72
C LYS A 11 4.73 17.42 -0.66
N VAL A 12 4.52 16.12 -0.82
CA VAL A 12 4.03 15.56 -2.09
C VAL A 12 2.52 15.34 -1.94
N SER A 13 1.76 15.79 -2.93
CA SER A 13 0.31 15.60 -2.97
C SER A 13 -0.02 14.57 -4.03
N PHE A 14 -1.03 13.74 -3.76
CA PHE A 14 -1.53 12.80 -4.75
C PHE A 14 -2.08 13.54 -5.96
N LEU A 15 -1.85 12.99 -7.15
CA LEU A 15 -2.46 13.49 -8.37
C LEU A 15 -3.99 13.22 -8.32
N PRO A 16 -4.82 14.19 -8.75
CA PRO A 16 -6.24 13.93 -8.97
C PRO A 16 -6.41 12.85 -10.05
N ARG A 17 -7.44 12.00 -9.90
CA ARG A 17 -7.73 10.88 -10.82
C ARG A 17 -7.59 11.23 -12.30
N ARG A 18 -8.21 12.35 -12.72
CA ARG A 18 -8.18 12.79 -14.13
C ARG A 18 -6.75 13.02 -14.65
N VAL A 19 -5.88 13.56 -13.81
CA VAL A 19 -4.48 13.82 -14.19
C VAL A 19 -3.71 12.50 -14.21
N ALA A 20 -3.92 11.63 -13.22
CA ALA A 20 -3.32 10.30 -13.19
C ALA A 20 -3.71 9.46 -14.41
N GLU A 21 -4.98 9.45 -14.81
CA GLU A 21 -5.49 8.72 -15.97
C GLU A 21 -4.96 9.24 -17.32
N SER A 22 -4.49 10.49 -17.38
CA SER A 22 -3.82 11.01 -18.58
C SER A 22 -2.37 10.55 -18.73
N ILE A 23 -1.77 10.00 -17.68
CA ILE A 23 -0.42 9.47 -17.70
C ILE A 23 -0.51 7.99 -18.10
N PRO A 24 0.23 7.54 -19.14
CA PRO A 24 0.14 6.17 -19.63
C PRO A 24 0.92 5.20 -18.72
N PHE A 25 0.50 5.05 -17.46
CA PHE A 25 1.21 4.29 -16.43
C PHE A 25 1.02 2.77 -16.61
N SER A 26 1.92 2.13 -17.37
CA SER A 26 2.09 0.67 -17.44
C SER A 26 3.42 0.30 -18.09
N SER A 27 3.93 -0.91 -17.83
CA SER A 27 5.22 -1.36 -18.40
C SER A 27 5.18 -1.46 -19.93
N ASP A 28 4.01 -1.78 -20.50
CA ASP A 28 3.82 -1.87 -21.95
C ASP A 28 3.75 -0.49 -22.64
N LYS A 29 3.61 0.59 -21.87
CA LYS A 29 3.55 1.99 -22.33
C LYS A 29 4.78 2.82 -21.99
N PHE A 30 5.89 2.17 -21.65
CA PHE A 30 7.10 2.88 -21.27
C PHE A 30 7.60 3.90 -22.31
N PRO A 31 7.60 3.63 -23.63
CA PRO A 31 7.95 4.63 -24.63
C PRO A 31 7.04 5.87 -24.61
N GLU A 32 5.74 5.68 -24.42
CA GLU A 32 4.76 6.77 -24.29
C GLU A 32 4.98 7.58 -23.02
N ILE A 33 5.33 6.93 -21.90
CA ILE A 33 5.68 7.62 -20.65
C ILE A 33 6.89 8.53 -20.85
N LEU A 34 7.97 8.01 -21.47
CA LEU A 34 9.17 8.78 -21.74
C LEU A 34 8.87 10.00 -22.61
N ASN A 35 8.06 9.81 -23.65
CA ASN A 35 7.63 10.91 -24.51
C ASN A 35 6.77 11.94 -23.75
N TYR A 36 5.83 11.48 -22.92
CA TYR A 36 4.94 12.34 -22.13
C TYR A 36 5.73 13.27 -21.19
N PHE A 37 6.75 12.73 -20.52
CA PHE A 37 7.60 13.49 -19.61
C PHE A 37 8.86 14.10 -20.26
N SER A 38 9.04 13.91 -21.58
CA SER A 38 10.23 14.36 -22.32
C SER A 38 11.55 13.83 -21.72
N LEU A 39 11.56 12.56 -21.31
CA LEU A 39 12.70 11.89 -20.68
C LEU A 39 13.58 11.16 -21.70
N GLN A 40 14.87 11.08 -21.39
CA GLN A 40 15.80 10.23 -22.14
C GLN A 40 15.70 8.78 -21.64
N VAL A 41 15.76 7.81 -22.55
CA VAL A 41 15.61 6.36 -22.24
C VAL A 41 16.59 5.88 -21.16
N ASN A 42 17.80 6.44 -21.11
CA ASN A 42 18.88 6.07 -20.21
C ASN A 42 19.07 7.09 -19.05
N SER A 43 18.07 7.93 -18.79
CA SER A 43 18.12 8.83 -17.64
C SER A 43 17.80 8.08 -16.35
N LYS A 44 18.25 8.62 -15.21
CA LYS A 44 17.94 8.04 -13.88
C LYS A 44 16.44 8.06 -13.60
N GLU A 45 15.73 9.07 -14.09
CA GLU A 45 14.28 9.21 -13.95
C GLU A 45 13.56 8.11 -14.73
N ALA A 46 14.02 7.79 -15.96
CA ALA A 46 13.49 6.69 -16.75
C ALA A 46 13.71 5.34 -16.05
N GLU A 47 14.92 5.12 -15.50
CA GLU A 47 15.25 3.92 -14.73
C GLU A 47 14.32 3.76 -13.51
N ILE A 48 14.17 4.82 -12.70
CA ILE A 48 13.26 4.82 -11.53
C ILE A 48 11.82 4.52 -11.96
N ILE A 49 11.30 5.17 -13.00
CA ILE A 49 9.93 4.92 -13.48
C ILE A 49 9.75 3.46 -13.90
N SER A 50 10.73 2.90 -14.62
CA SER A 50 10.69 1.51 -15.08
C SER A 50 10.71 0.54 -13.90
N GLU A 51 11.54 0.79 -12.90
CA GLU A 51 11.63 -0.04 -11.69
C GLU A 51 10.32 0.01 -10.89
N GLU A 52 9.78 1.20 -10.62
CA GLU A 52 8.55 1.37 -9.85
C GLU A 52 7.34 0.70 -10.52
N ILE A 53 7.20 0.85 -11.84
CA ILE A 53 6.16 0.14 -12.60
C ILE A 53 6.38 -1.38 -12.52
N GLY A 54 7.63 -1.85 -12.64
CA GLY A 54 7.97 -3.25 -12.52
C GLY A 54 7.61 -3.85 -11.16
N TYR A 55 7.92 -3.15 -10.06
CA TYR A 55 7.49 -3.57 -8.72
C TYR A 55 5.97 -3.59 -8.61
N CYS A 56 5.31 -2.57 -9.13
CA CYS A 56 3.86 -2.47 -9.10
C CYS A 56 3.18 -3.63 -9.84
N GLU A 57 3.63 -3.96 -11.05
CA GLU A 57 3.01 -4.98 -11.91
C GLU A 57 3.57 -6.40 -11.67
N SER A 58 4.55 -6.57 -10.78
CA SER A 58 5.10 -7.88 -10.46
C SER A 58 4.01 -8.87 -9.98
N PRO A 59 4.17 -10.18 -10.17
CA PRO A 59 3.18 -11.14 -9.70
C PRO A 59 2.93 -11.03 -8.19
N ASN A 60 1.68 -11.21 -7.78
CA ASN A 60 1.31 -11.23 -6.36
C ASN A 60 1.88 -12.48 -5.69
N LEU A 61 2.15 -12.39 -4.39
CA LEU A 61 2.40 -13.56 -3.57
C LEU A 61 1.11 -14.38 -3.40
N GLU A 62 1.26 -15.67 -3.07
CA GLU A 62 0.09 -16.53 -2.81
C GLU A 62 -0.72 -15.98 -1.63
N GLY A 63 -2.01 -15.71 -1.86
CA GLY A 63 -2.90 -15.10 -0.88
C GLY A 63 -2.86 -13.56 -0.83
N GLU A 64 -2.03 -12.91 -1.66
CA GLU A 64 -1.96 -11.46 -1.78
C GLU A 64 -2.77 -10.95 -2.99
N GLU A 65 -3.53 -9.86 -2.78
CA GLU A 65 -4.12 -9.08 -3.87
C GLU A 65 -3.44 -7.72 -3.93
N LYS A 66 -2.69 -7.47 -5.01
CA LYS A 66 -2.04 -6.18 -5.27
C LYS A 66 -2.81 -5.38 -6.33
N TYR A 67 -2.77 -4.06 -6.20
CA TYR A 67 -3.34 -3.13 -7.17
C TYR A 67 -2.46 -1.89 -7.36
N CYS A 68 -2.19 -1.58 -8.63
CA CYS A 68 -1.43 -0.39 -9.03
C CYS A 68 -2.30 0.86 -9.03
N ALA A 69 -2.38 1.53 -7.88
CA ALA A 69 -3.12 2.78 -7.76
C ALA A 69 -2.30 3.98 -8.29
N ALA A 70 -2.73 4.57 -9.40
CA ALA A 70 -2.13 5.78 -9.96
C ALA A 70 -2.65 7.09 -9.33
N SER A 71 -3.73 7.04 -8.53
CA SER A 71 -4.32 8.22 -7.89
C SER A 71 -4.79 7.87 -6.47
N LEU A 72 -4.97 8.90 -5.63
CA LEU A 72 -5.53 8.69 -4.29
C LEU A 72 -6.93 8.09 -4.38
N GLU A 73 -7.74 8.58 -5.31
CA GLU A 73 -9.10 8.12 -5.48
C GLU A 73 -9.15 6.65 -5.94
N SER A 74 -8.24 6.18 -6.81
CA SER A 74 -8.22 4.76 -7.19
C SER A 74 -7.72 3.86 -6.05
N LEU A 75 -6.78 4.35 -5.23
CA LEU A 75 -6.37 3.69 -4.00
C LEU A 75 -7.57 3.54 -3.03
N ILE A 76 -8.34 4.61 -2.85
CA ILE A 76 -9.54 4.60 -2.00
C ILE A 76 -10.57 3.59 -2.55
N ASP A 77 -10.87 3.62 -3.86
CA ASP A 77 -11.84 2.71 -4.48
C ASP A 77 -11.44 1.24 -4.28
N PHE A 78 -10.15 0.93 -4.48
CA PHE A 78 -9.63 -0.42 -4.25
C PHE A 78 -9.87 -0.87 -2.81
N ASN A 79 -9.50 -0.05 -1.82
CA ASN A 79 -9.64 -0.38 -0.40
C ASN A 79 -11.11 -0.49 0.02
N VAL A 80 -11.98 0.42 -0.41
CA VAL A 80 -13.42 0.39 -0.08
C VAL A 80 -14.09 -0.86 -0.63
N ALA A 81 -13.70 -1.32 -1.82
CA ALA A 81 -14.26 -2.53 -2.41
C ALA A 81 -13.92 -3.81 -1.60
N ARG A 82 -12.81 -3.83 -0.85
CA ARG A 82 -12.38 -5.00 -0.03
C ARG A 82 -12.79 -4.87 1.44
N LEU A 83 -12.67 -3.68 2.00
CA LEU A 83 -12.81 -3.43 3.45
C LEU A 83 -14.14 -2.74 3.81
N GLY A 84 -14.89 -2.26 2.83
CA GLY A 84 -16.10 -1.47 3.03
C GLY A 84 -15.83 -0.02 3.39
N GLN A 85 -16.89 0.69 3.81
CA GLN A 85 -16.83 2.13 4.10
C GLN A 85 -16.46 2.47 5.55
N ASN A 86 -16.38 1.47 6.44
CA ASN A 86 -16.09 1.68 7.85
C ASN A 86 -14.63 1.32 8.14
N VAL A 87 -13.71 2.17 7.68
CA VAL A 87 -12.27 1.95 7.77
C VAL A 87 -11.55 3.12 8.43
N GLU A 88 -10.42 2.81 9.05
CA GLU A 88 -9.45 3.73 9.60
C GLU A 88 -8.13 3.60 8.82
N VAL A 89 -7.44 4.72 8.63
CA VAL A 89 -6.12 4.75 7.98
C VAL A 89 -5.09 5.10 9.02
N LEU A 90 -4.11 4.22 9.14
CA LEU A 90 -2.95 4.38 10.00
C LEU A 90 -1.74 4.68 9.10
N SER A 91 -0.81 5.52 9.58
CA SER A 91 0.46 5.77 8.89
C SER A 91 1.60 5.30 9.77
N THR A 92 2.66 4.76 9.16
CA THR A 92 3.91 4.56 9.88
C THR A 92 4.58 5.92 10.15
N GLU A 93 5.15 6.09 11.34
CA GLU A 93 5.91 7.28 11.73
C GLU A 93 7.39 6.92 11.93
N PRO A 94 8.33 7.77 11.48
CA PRO A 94 9.74 7.53 11.71
C PRO A 94 10.12 7.68 13.19
N GLY A 95 11.02 6.81 13.67
CA GLY A 95 11.73 7.02 14.94
C GLY A 95 11.08 6.47 16.22
N LYS A 96 9.95 5.75 16.13
CA LYS A 96 9.41 5.00 17.28
C LYS A 96 10.00 3.58 17.32
N LYS A 97 10.47 3.15 18.49
CA LYS A 97 10.83 1.74 18.72
C LYS A 97 9.56 0.90 18.56
N GLN A 98 9.61 -0.10 17.70
CA GLN A 98 8.56 -1.11 17.58
C GLN A 98 8.82 -2.21 18.61
N GLU A 99 7.97 -2.30 19.62
CA GLU A 99 7.91 -3.48 20.50
C GLU A 99 6.93 -4.47 19.87
N TYR A 100 7.37 -5.71 19.65
CA TYR A 100 6.50 -6.79 19.20
C TYR A 100 6.40 -7.84 20.30
N THR A 101 5.19 -8.35 20.53
CA THR A 101 4.95 -9.51 21.39
C THR A 101 4.67 -10.70 20.48
N ALA A 102 5.61 -11.64 20.41
CA ALA A 102 5.34 -12.90 19.73
C ALA A 102 4.24 -13.66 20.50
N TRP A 103 3.24 -14.20 19.79
CA TRP A 103 2.26 -15.08 20.42
C TRP A 103 2.96 -16.33 20.98
N SER A 104 2.52 -16.76 22.16
CA SER A 104 2.95 -18.05 22.72
C SER A 104 2.69 -19.15 21.69
N PRO A 105 3.59 -20.12 21.49
CA PRO A 105 3.35 -21.27 20.59
C PRO A 105 2.03 -22.00 20.86
N ASP A 106 1.51 -21.93 22.09
CA ASP A 106 0.26 -22.58 22.51
C ASP A 106 -0.99 -21.67 22.36
N HIS A 107 -0.87 -20.52 21.68
CA HIS A 107 -1.98 -19.57 21.54
C HIS A 107 -3.08 -20.15 20.62
N MET A 108 -4.31 -20.24 21.13
CA MET A 108 -5.49 -20.82 20.44
C MET A 108 -5.74 -20.27 19.01
N ALA A 109 -5.25 -19.06 18.70
CA ALA A 109 -5.33 -18.51 17.34
C ALA A 109 -4.66 -19.41 16.29
N PHE A 110 -3.60 -20.15 16.63
CA PHE A 110 -2.97 -21.09 15.71
C PHE A 110 -3.91 -22.22 15.26
N GLU A 111 -4.77 -22.68 16.17
CA GLU A 111 -5.77 -23.71 15.91
C GLU A 111 -6.97 -23.15 15.12
N VAL A 112 -7.51 -21.99 15.55
CA VAL A 112 -8.66 -21.34 14.90
C VAL A 112 -8.34 -20.91 13.47
N LEU A 113 -7.14 -20.39 13.24
CA LEU A 113 -6.70 -19.91 11.93
C LEU A 113 -5.97 -20.99 11.12
N ASN A 114 -5.82 -22.20 11.67
CA ASN A 114 -5.13 -23.34 11.04
C ASN A 114 -3.72 -22.99 10.51
N ILE A 115 -2.95 -22.23 11.31
CA ILE A 115 -1.57 -21.84 11.02
C ILE A 115 -0.63 -22.43 12.07
N LYS A 116 0.59 -22.82 11.67
CA LYS A 116 1.57 -23.37 12.61
C LYS A 116 2.33 -22.25 13.33
N PRO A 117 2.68 -22.42 14.62
CA PRO A 117 3.67 -21.57 15.27
C PRO A 117 4.99 -21.63 14.50
N GLY A 118 5.50 -20.47 14.10
CA GLY A 118 6.68 -20.36 13.24
C GLY A 118 7.13 -18.91 13.11
N PRO A 119 8.20 -18.63 12.34
CA PRO A 119 8.63 -17.26 12.13
C PRO A 119 7.52 -16.51 11.40
N ALA A 120 6.78 -15.69 12.13
CA ALA A 120 5.95 -14.66 11.54
C ALA A 120 6.88 -13.85 10.60
N VAL A 121 6.53 -13.80 9.33
CA VAL A 121 7.25 -12.96 8.38
C VAL A 121 6.83 -11.53 8.68
N CYS A 122 7.64 -10.84 9.47
CA CYS A 122 7.51 -9.40 9.64
C CYS A 122 7.94 -8.75 8.32
N HIS A 123 6.97 -8.18 7.59
CA HIS A 123 7.25 -7.28 6.49
C HIS A 123 7.64 -5.92 7.10
N PHE A 124 8.83 -5.41 6.74
CA PHE A 124 9.23 -4.07 7.14
C PHE A 124 8.40 -3.07 6.33
N LEU A 125 7.52 -2.36 7.01
CA LEU A 125 6.82 -1.23 6.41
C LEU A 125 7.77 -0.04 6.37
N ALA A 126 7.96 0.54 5.18
CA ALA A 126 8.70 1.78 5.04
C ALA A 126 7.99 2.91 5.81
N THR A 127 8.74 3.97 6.13
CA THR A 127 8.15 5.23 6.61
C THR A 127 7.09 5.71 5.61
N ASP A 128 6.01 6.30 6.11
CA ASP A 128 4.89 6.82 5.31
C ASP A 128 4.03 5.75 4.62
N THR A 129 4.15 4.48 5.02
CA THR A 129 3.23 3.43 4.59
C THR A 129 1.87 3.65 5.23
N LEU A 130 0.83 3.67 4.39
CA LEU A 130 -0.56 3.77 4.80
C LEU A 130 -1.18 2.38 4.94
N VAL A 131 -1.73 2.08 6.11
CA VAL A 131 -2.41 0.83 6.43
C VAL A 131 -3.89 1.11 6.66
N TRP A 132 -4.74 0.41 5.93
CA TRP A 132 -6.20 0.54 6.03
C TRP A 132 -6.74 -0.63 6.84
N VAL A 133 -7.49 -0.33 7.90
CA VAL A 133 -8.07 -1.35 8.79
C VAL A 133 -9.57 -1.12 8.96
N PRO A 134 -10.41 -2.16 9.03
CA PRO A 134 -11.80 -2.02 9.44
C PRO A 134 -11.87 -1.40 10.84
N LYS A 135 -12.73 -0.41 11.03
CA LYS A 135 -13.04 0.09 12.37
C LYS A 135 -13.82 -0.98 13.10
N LYS A 136 -13.37 -1.33 14.32
CA LYS A 136 -14.22 -2.12 15.22
C LYS A 136 -15.45 -1.29 15.57
N ASP A 137 -16.63 -1.87 15.42
CA ASP A 137 -17.82 -1.33 16.05
C ASP A 137 -17.55 -1.28 17.57
N GLN A 138 -17.73 -0.11 18.17
CA GLN A 138 -17.49 0.10 19.60
C GLN A 138 -18.40 -0.73 20.51
N ASP A 139 -19.35 -1.50 19.96
CA ASP A 139 -20.38 -2.25 20.68
C ASP A 139 -20.04 -3.74 20.95
N MET A 140 -18.81 -4.19 20.70
CA MET A 140 -18.33 -5.49 21.20
C MET A 140 -17.28 -5.31 22.28
N THR A 141 -17.69 -4.72 23.41
CA THR A 141 -17.09 -5.05 24.71
C THR A 141 -17.56 -6.45 25.13
N PRO A 142 -16.68 -7.31 25.68
CA PRO A 142 -17.09 -8.53 26.37
C PRO A 142 -18.04 -8.23 27.55
#